data_AF-A0A418V8Z5-F1
#
_entry.id   AF-A0A418V8Z5-F1
#
_cell.length_a   1.000
_cell.length_b   1.000
_cell.length_c   1.000
_cell.angle_alpha   90.00
_cell.angle_beta   90.00
_cell.angle_gamma   90.00
#
_symmetry.space_group_name_H-M   'P 1'
#
loop_
_entity.id
_entity.type
_entity.pdbx_description
1 polymer ?
#
loop_
_entity_poly.entity_id
_entity_poly.type
_entity_poly.pdbx_seq_one_letter_code
_entity_poly.pdbx_strand_id
1 'polypeptide(L)'
;MNGRELAAADLMNGNGWQGQLNPGQTAHVTVTYRHQGARGWQYLLSDRREPIRNFNLNIRTNQAPKFARYSLYPTRSARTLGGTNLSWNLKNVITAQNVSLSFTVSSLRETLAKLYAFAPLALLLAGLFGLVWTRWRRLDATPLALGLAVLGLLAGTALGGVLMSYLPAYLAAPLGAAVAALLALRSLGTAHWPPVLLASALPLAFLFTNHAGLILVGVGVLILGTLIWTRPGLTPPLARRAPLAKRPVTT
;
A
#
# COMPACT_ATOMS: atom_id res chain seq x y z
N MET A 1 -21.76 -29.39 8.09
CA MET A 1 -23.06 -29.95 7.68
C MET A 1 -23.54 -30.89 8.77
N ASN A 2 -24.80 -30.80 9.23
CA ASN A 2 -25.33 -31.61 10.35
C ASN A 2 -24.44 -31.60 11.60
N GLY A 3 -23.89 -30.43 11.98
CA GLY A 3 -23.00 -30.28 13.13
C GLY A 3 -21.54 -30.71 12.90
N ARG A 4 -21.19 -31.27 11.74
CA ARG A 4 -19.81 -31.65 11.39
C ARG A 4 -19.10 -30.60 10.53
N GLU A 5 -17.86 -30.27 10.88
CA GLU A 5 -16.96 -29.48 10.03
C GLU A 5 -16.53 -30.32 8.81
N LEU A 6 -16.42 -29.69 7.64
CA LEU A 6 -16.00 -30.34 6.40
C LEU A 6 -14.66 -29.74 5.98
N ALA A 7 -13.66 -30.57 5.67
CA ALA A 7 -12.36 -30.10 5.23
C ALA A 7 -12.44 -29.53 3.80
N ALA A 8 -11.54 -28.60 3.47
CA ALA A 8 -11.50 -28.00 2.13
C ALA A 8 -11.28 -29.04 1.00
N ALA A 9 -10.56 -30.13 1.29
CA ALA A 9 -10.37 -31.24 0.36
C ALA A 9 -11.69 -31.94 0.00
N ASP A 10 -12.61 -32.05 0.96
CA ASP A 10 -13.93 -32.68 0.77
C ASP A 10 -14.92 -31.77 0.03
N LEU A 11 -14.56 -30.50 -0.18
CA LEU A 11 -15.37 -29.48 -0.83
C LEU A 11 -14.94 -29.21 -2.27
N MET A 12 -13.92 -29.90 -2.81
CA MET A 12 -13.39 -29.62 -4.16
C MET A 12 -14.43 -29.82 -5.27
N ASN A 13 -15.41 -30.72 -5.07
CA ASN A 13 -16.51 -30.97 -6.01
C ASN A 13 -17.83 -30.29 -5.58
N GLY A 14 -17.76 -29.41 -4.59
CA GLY A 14 -18.94 -28.86 -3.92
C GLY A 14 -19.55 -29.83 -2.92
N ASN A 15 -20.44 -29.32 -2.08
CA ASN A 15 -21.22 -30.13 -1.15
C ASN A 15 -22.66 -29.60 -1.15
N GLY A 16 -23.64 -30.51 -1.14
CA GLY A 16 -25.05 -30.19 -1.25
C GLY A 16 -25.87 -30.97 -0.24
N TRP A 17 -26.83 -30.29 0.38
CA TRP A 17 -27.87 -30.94 1.17
C TRP A 17 -29.11 -31.10 0.30
N GLN A 18 -29.73 -32.28 0.33
CA GLN A 18 -31.05 -32.51 -0.23
C GLN A 18 -31.96 -33.01 0.88
N GLY A 19 -33.17 -32.49 0.94
CA GLY A 19 -34.20 -32.94 1.87
C GLY A 19 -35.58 -32.69 1.30
N GLN A 20 -36.50 -33.60 1.59
CA GLN A 20 -37.89 -33.47 1.17
C GLN A 20 -38.65 -32.67 2.22
N LEU A 21 -39.43 -31.69 1.76
CA LEU A 21 -40.31 -30.87 2.59
C LEU A 21 -41.75 -31.14 2.20
N ASN A 22 -42.61 -31.32 3.20
CA ASN A 22 -44.04 -31.39 2.98
C ASN A 22 -44.59 -29.99 2.62
N PRO A 23 -45.74 -29.90 1.92
CA PRO A 23 -46.37 -28.63 1.61
C PRO A 23 -46.55 -27.74 2.86
N GLY A 24 -46.10 -26.49 2.78
CA GLY A 24 -46.15 -25.53 3.89
C GLY A 24 -45.05 -25.70 4.95
N GLN A 25 -44.23 -26.75 4.88
CA GLN A 25 -43.12 -26.95 5.79
C GLN A 25 -41.97 -25.98 5.48
N THR A 26 -41.37 -25.41 6.52
CA THR A 26 -40.23 -24.49 6.43
C THR A 26 -38.97 -25.19 6.91
N ALA A 27 -37.88 -25.05 6.15
CA ALA A 27 -36.55 -25.49 6.55
C ALA A 27 -35.67 -24.29 6.89
N HIS A 28 -34.96 -24.37 8.02
CA HIS A 28 -33.95 -23.39 8.38
C HIS A 28 -32.56 -23.94 8.08
N VAL A 29 -31.84 -23.26 7.19
CA VAL A 29 -30.49 -23.66 6.79
C VAL A 29 -29.54 -22.53 7.12
N THR A 30 -28.51 -22.83 7.92
CA THR A 30 -27.41 -21.91 8.21
C THR A 30 -26.13 -22.46 7.60
N VAL A 31 -25.54 -21.69 6.69
CA VAL A 31 -24.27 -22.02 6.06
C VAL A 31 -23.23 -21.00 6.52
N THR A 32 -22.15 -21.48 7.11
CA THR A 32 -20.98 -20.66 7.47
C THR A 32 -19.75 -21.32 6.89
N TYR A 33 -18.96 -20.54 6.18
CA TYR A 33 -17.72 -21.00 5.58
C TYR A 33 -16.68 -19.89 5.64
N ARG A 34 -15.41 -20.29 5.63
CA ARG A 34 -14.28 -19.38 5.50
C ARG A 34 -13.51 -19.79 4.25
N HIS A 35 -13.10 -18.79 3.47
CA HIS A 35 -12.34 -18.99 2.25
C HIS A 35 -11.18 -18.00 2.22
N GLN A 36 -10.01 -18.42 1.72
CA GLN A 36 -8.83 -17.60 1.56
C GLN A 36 -8.44 -17.49 0.08
N GLY A 37 -8.10 -16.28 -0.39
CA GLY A 37 -7.59 -16.08 -1.76
C GLY A 37 -8.66 -15.94 -2.86
N ALA A 38 -9.95 -15.81 -2.50
CA ALA A 38 -11.01 -15.60 -3.48
C ALA A 38 -10.85 -14.23 -4.15
N ARG A 39 -10.85 -14.22 -5.48
CA ARG A 39 -10.83 -12.99 -6.29
C ARG A 39 -12.23 -12.42 -6.56
N GLY A 40 -13.26 -13.12 -6.13
CA GLY A 40 -14.65 -12.72 -6.29
C GLY A 40 -15.56 -13.54 -5.40
N TRP A 41 -16.80 -13.10 -5.32
CA TRP A 41 -17.86 -13.77 -4.57
C TRP A 41 -19.15 -13.65 -5.35
N GLN A 42 -19.88 -14.75 -5.47
CA GLN A 42 -21.15 -14.80 -6.17
C GLN A 42 -22.19 -15.53 -5.33
N TYR A 43 -23.41 -14.99 -5.33
CA TYR A 43 -24.59 -15.63 -4.79
C TYR A 43 -25.63 -15.75 -5.89
N LEU A 44 -25.89 -17.00 -6.26
CA LEU A 44 -26.93 -17.34 -7.22
C LEU A 44 -28.28 -17.30 -6.50
N LEU A 45 -29.14 -16.38 -6.93
CA LEU A 45 -30.45 -16.16 -6.32
C LEU A 45 -31.47 -17.19 -6.84
N SER A 46 -31.50 -17.38 -8.16
CA SER A 46 -32.25 -18.42 -8.85
C SER A 46 -31.58 -18.65 -10.22
N ASP A 47 -31.74 -19.84 -10.78
CA ASP A 47 -31.34 -20.17 -12.16
C ASP A 47 -32.36 -19.65 -13.18
N ARG A 48 -33.55 -19.24 -12.73
CA ARG A 48 -34.68 -18.79 -13.54
C ARG A 48 -35.24 -17.48 -13.01
N ARG A 49 -36.18 -16.91 -13.76
CA ARG A 49 -36.86 -15.68 -13.36
C ARG A 49 -37.96 -16.01 -12.36
N GLU A 50 -37.62 -15.92 -11.07
CA GLU A 50 -38.50 -16.33 -9.98
C GLU A 50 -38.76 -15.20 -8.98
N PRO A 51 -39.91 -15.23 -8.27
CA PRO A 51 -40.21 -14.26 -7.23
C PRO A 51 -39.36 -14.52 -5.98
N ILE A 52 -38.54 -13.55 -5.61
CA ILE A 52 -37.73 -13.56 -4.40
C ILE A 52 -38.38 -12.67 -3.36
N ARG A 53 -38.67 -13.26 -2.19
CA ARG A 53 -39.32 -12.57 -1.08
C ARG A 53 -38.39 -12.48 0.12
N ASN A 54 -38.42 -11.33 0.79
CA ASN A 54 -37.69 -11.07 2.04
C ASN A 54 -36.18 -11.39 1.97
N PHE A 55 -35.52 -11.08 0.86
CA PHE A 55 -34.09 -11.28 0.72
C PHE A 55 -33.31 -10.14 1.36
N ASN A 56 -32.39 -10.49 2.27
CA ASN A 56 -31.48 -9.57 2.91
C ASN A 56 -30.05 -10.09 2.78
N LEU A 57 -29.18 -9.27 2.19
CA LEU A 57 -27.76 -9.55 2.07
C LEU A 57 -26.98 -8.31 2.49
N ASN A 58 -25.97 -8.54 3.34
CA ASN A 58 -25.07 -7.50 3.79
C ASN A 58 -23.63 -7.95 3.55
N ILE A 59 -22.87 -7.13 2.83
CA ILE A 59 -21.49 -7.41 2.46
C ILE A 59 -20.62 -6.28 2.98
N ARG A 60 -19.60 -6.67 3.77
CA ARG A 60 -18.59 -5.77 4.31
C ARG A 60 -17.26 -6.11 3.66
N THR A 61 -16.63 -5.11 3.06
CA THR A 61 -15.39 -5.26 2.29
C THR A 61 -14.43 -4.16 2.69
N ASN A 62 -13.13 -4.42 2.62
CA ASN A 62 -12.09 -3.42 2.87
C ASN A 62 -11.85 -2.49 1.67
N GLN A 63 -12.41 -2.82 0.50
CA GLN A 63 -12.26 -2.06 -0.73
C GLN A 63 -13.53 -2.13 -1.56
N ALA A 64 -13.78 -1.12 -2.40
CA ALA A 64 -14.93 -1.11 -3.29
C ALA A 64 -14.82 -2.26 -4.33
N PRO A 65 -15.78 -3.21 -4.36
CA PRO A 65 -15.77 -4.27 -5.36
C PRO A 65 -16.25 -3.77 -6.72
N LYS A 66 -15.91 -4.50 -7.77
CA LYS A 66 -16.48 -4.33 -9.11
C LYS A 66 -17.61 -5.34 -9.29
N PHE A 67 -18.73 -4.87 -9.82
CA PHE A 67 -19.88 -5.72 -10.14
C PHE A 67 -19.68 -6.40 -11.49
N ALA A 68 -19.97 -7.70 -11.56
CA ALA A 68 -19.98 -8.39 -12.84
C ALA A 68 -21.12 -7.88 -13.73
N ARG A 69 -21.01 -8.11 -15.04
CA ARG A 69 -22.06 -7.78 -15.99
C ARG A 69 -23.35 -8.51 -15.59
N TYR A 70 -24.48 -7.80 -15.60
CA TYR A 70 -25.79 -8.32 -15.20
C TYR A 70 -25.92 -8.73 -13.72
N SER A 71 -24.98 -8.32 -12.87
CA SER A 71 -25.14 -8.46 -11.42
C SER A 71 -26.21 -7.51 -10.90
N LEU A 72 -26.96 -7.97 -9.90
CA LEU A 72 -27.89 -7.13 -9.17
C LEU A 72 -27.11 -6.12 -8.30
N TYR A 73 -27.41 -4.84 -8.47
CA TYR A 73 -26.79 -3.76 -7.71
C TYR A 73 -27.39 -3.62 -6.31
N PRO A 74 -26.61 -3.13 -5.32
CA PRO A 74 -27.08 -3.00 -3.95
C PRO A 74 -28.16 -1.92 -3.83
N THR A 75 -29.12 -2.16 -2.94
CA THR A 75 -30.14 -1.17 -2.57
C THR A 75 -29.57 -0.01 -1.77
N ARG A 76 -28.49 -0.23 -1.02
CA ARG A 76 -27.70 0.83 -0.36
C ARG A 76 -26.21 0.53 -0.44
N SER A 77 -25.43 1.58 -0.62
CA SER A 77 -23.97 1.53 -0.63
C SER A 77 -23.43 2.66 0.23
N ALA A 78 -22.56 2.35 1.19
CA ALA A 78 -21.90 3.33 2.04
C ALA A 78 -20.38 3.07 2.06
N ARG A 79 -19.60 4.12 1.77
CA ARG A 79 -18.15 4.10 1.98
C ARG A 79 -17.84 4.48 3.42
N THR A 80 -16.92 3.75 4.04
CA THR A 80 -16.41 4.03 5.38
C THR A 80 -14.89 4.19 5.30
N LEU A 81 -14.27 4.76 6.34
CA LEU A 81 -12.81 4.92 6.40
C LEU A 81 -12.04 3.60 6.29
N GLY A 82 -12.66 2.48 6.69
CA GLY A 82 -12.07 1.15 6.65
C GLY A 82 -12.58 0.24 5.53
N GLY A 83 -13.43 0.75 4.63
CA GLY A 83 -13.98 -0.10 3.56
C GLY A 83 -15.29 0.35 2.93
N THR A 84 -16.06 -0.63 2.46
CA THR A 84 -17.36 -0.43 1.81
C THR A 84 -18.37 -1.42 2.38
N ASN A 85 -19.52 -0.89 2.79
CA ASN A 85 -20.67 -1.67 3.23
C ASN A 85 -21.75 -1.61 2.14
N LEU A 86 -22.18 -2.77 1.68
CA LEU A 86 -23.19 -2.93 0.63
C LEU A 86 -24.36 -3.73 1.19
N SER A 87 -25.59 -3.28 0.93
CA SER A 87 -26.78 -4.02 1.34
C SER A 87 -27.83 -4.14 0.25
N TRP A 88 -28.43 -5.32 0.19
CA TRP A 88 -29.61 -5.65 -0.62
C TRP A 88 -30.75 -5.97 0.33
N ASN A 89 -31.86 -5.24 0.17
CA ASN A 89 -33.11 -5.52 0.87
C ASN A 89 -34.21 -5.60 -0.19
N LEU A 90 -34.56 -6.83 -0.59
CA LEU A 90 -35.54 -7.10 -1.64
C LEU A 90 -36.79 -7.72 -0.98
N LYS A 91 -37.90 -6.97 -0.99
CA LYS A 91 -39.15 -7.43 -0.37
C LYS A 91 -39.92 -8.41 -1.25
N ASN A 92 -40.11 -8.07 -2.52
CA ASN A 92 -40.83 -8.89 -3.50
C ASN A 92 -40.35 -8.52 -4.91
N VAL A 93 -39.29 -9.19 -5.38
CA VAL A 93 -38.63 -8.87 -6.65
C VAL A 93 -38.63 -10.09 -7.55
N ILE A 94 -39.01 -9.92 -8.82
CA ILE A 94 -38.94 -10.96 -9.84
C ILE A 94 -37.67 -10.73 -10.66
N THR A 95 -36.65 -11.57 -10.47
CA THR A 95 -35.36 -11.40 -11.13
C THR A 95 -34.73 -12.75 -11.49
N ALA A 96 -33.91 -12.75 -12.54
CA ALA A 96 -32.98 -13.83 -12.88
C ALA A 96 -31.52 -13.40 -12.67
N GLN A 97 -31.31 -12.21 -12.08
CA GLN A 97 -29.98 -11.66 -11.84
C GLN A 97 -29.42 -12.19 -10.52
N ASN A 98 -28.12 -12.45 -10.53
CA ASN A 98 -27.36 -12.90 -9.36
C ASN A 98 -26.62 -11.73 -8.72
N VAL A 99 -26.16 -11.90 -7.48
CA VAL A 99 -25.21 -10.94 -6.88
C VAL A 99 -23.82 -11.46 -7.16
N SER A 100 -23.03 -10.75 -7.98
CA SER A 100 -21.70 -11.17 -8.38
C SER A 100 -20.70 -10.03 -8.25
N LEU A 101 -19.73 -10.23 -7.36
CA LEU A 101 -18.70 -9.28 -7.01
C LEU A 101 -17.34 -9.83 -7.43
N SER A 102 -16.49 -8.94 -7.93
CA SER A 102 -15.07 -9.18 -8.14
C SER A 102 -14.27 -8.19 -7.30
N PHE A 103 -13.27 -8.70 -6.61
CA PHE A 103 -12.36 -7.90 -5.81
C PHE A 103 -11.13 -7.64 -6.64
N THR A 104 -10.86 -6.36 -6.92
CA THR A 104 -9.58 -5.96 -7.50
C THR A 104 -8.52 -6.15 -6.42
N VAL A 105 -7.96 -7.35 -6.33
CA VAL A 105 -6.74 -7.53 -5.54
C VAL A 105 -5.65 -6.82 -6.35
N SER A 106 -5.14 -5.68 -5.90
CA SER A 106 -3.82 -5.22 -6.34
C SER A 106 -2.88 -6.35 -5.96
N SER A 107 -2.61 -7.21 -6.93
CA SER A 107 -1.84 -8.42 -6.68
C SER A 107 -0.48 -8.01 -6.14
N LEU A 108 0.09 -8.75 -5.19
CA LEU A 108 1.46 -8.52 -4.74
C LEU A 108 2.41 -8.36 -5.96
N ARG A 109 2.15 -9.12 -7.03
CA ARG A 109 2.82 -8.99 -8.34
C ARG A 109 2.67 -7.62 -9.00
N GLU A 110 1.49 -7.01 -8.97
CA GLU A 110 1.26 -5.67 -9.51
C GLU A 110 1.90 -4.58 -8.64
N THR A 111 1.84 -4.73 -7.31
CA THR A 111 2.54 -3.84 -6.37
C THR A 111 4.05 -3.94 -6.56
N LEU A 112 4.60 -5.16 -6.66
CA LEU A 112 6.01 -5.42 -6.97
C LEU A 112 6.38 -4.85 -8.34
N ALA A 113 5.55 -5.07 -9.37
CA ALA A 113 5.81 -4.53 -10.70
C ALA A 113 5.88 -3.01 -10.69
N LYS A 114 4.96 -2.32 -10.01
CA LYS A 114 4.99 -0.85 -9.91
C LYS A 114 6.16 -0.35 -9.06
N LEU A 115 6.42 -1.01 -7.93
CA LEU A 115 7.49 -0.64 -7.00
C LEU A 115 8.88 -0.80 -7.64
N TYR A 116 9.12 -1.91 -8.35
CA TYR A 116 10.41 -2.21 -8.96
C TYR A 116 10.58 -1.65 -10.37
N ALA A 117 9.50 -1.45 -11.14
CA ALA A 117 9.60 -0.74 -12.44
C ALA A 117 10.07 0.71 -12.26
N PHE A 118 9.75 1.33 -11.12
CA PHE A 118 10.18 2.69 -10.81
C PHE A 118 11.57 2.76 -10.14
N ALA A 119 12.10 1.65 -9.63
CA ALA A 119 13.37 1.62 -8.91
C ALA A 119 14.57 2.17 -9.73
N PRO A 120 14.73 1.86 -11.04
CA PRO A 120 15.81 2.42 -11.85
C PRO A 120 15.74 3.95 -11.96
N LEU A 121 14.53 4.49 -12.13
CA LEU A 121 14.31 5.94 -12.24
C LEU A 121 14.54 6.64 -10.90
N ALA A 122 14.11 6.04 -9.79
CA ALA A 122 14.38 6.53 -8.44
C ALA A 122 15.89 6.57 -8.14
N LEU A 123 16.64 5.54 -8.54
CA LEU A 123 18.10 5.49 -8.40
C LEU A 123 18.80 6.55 -9.26
N LEU A 124 18.33 6.77 -10.49
CA LEU A 124 18.86 7.81 -11.37
C LEU A 124 18.64 9.21 -10.76
N LEU A 125 17.42 9.52 -10.32
CA LEU A 125 17.09 10.78 -9.67
C LEU A 125 17.89 10.98 -8.38
N ALA A 126 18.06 9.93 -7.58
CA ALA A 126 18.88 9.94 -6.39
C ALA A 126 20.36 10.21 -6.69
N GLY A 127 20.91 9.57 -7.72
CA GLY A 127 22.27 9.81 -8.18
C GLY A 127 22.47 11.25 -8.64
N LEU A 128 21.52 11.77 -9.44
CA LEU A 128 21.55 13.16 -9.91
C LEU A 128 21.48 14.15 -8.75
N PHE A 129 20.56 13.94 -7.80
CA PHE A 129 20.43 14.78 -6.62
C PHE A 129 21.66 14.69 -5.71
N GLY A 130 22.24 13.49 -5.54
CA GLY A 130 23.49 13.29 -4.81
C GLY A 130 24.68 14.01 -5.44
N LEU A 131 24.79 14.03 -6.78
CA LEU A 131 25.81 14.77 -7.51
C LEU A 131 25.64 16.30 -7.37
N VAL A 132 24.40 16.79 -7.44
CA VAL A 132 24.13 18.21 -7.18
C VAL A 132 24.46 18.56 -5.73
N TRP A 133 24.08 17.71 -4.77
CA TRP A 133 24.32 17.92 -3.34
C TRP A 133 25.81 17.95 -3.00
N THR A 134 26.58 16.96 -3.47
CA THR A 134 28.05 16.88 -3.29
C THR A 134 28.74 18.11 -3.86
N ARG A 135 28.42 18.47 -5.11
CA ARG A 135 29.00 19.64 -5.78
C ARG A 135 28.61 20.95 -5.10
N TRP A 136 27.38 21.07 -4.62
CA TRP A 136 26.90 22.28 -3.97
C TRP A 136 27.48 22.47 -2.57
N ARG A 137 27.60 21.38 -1.81
CA ARG A 137 28.16 21.39 -0.45
C ARG A 137 29.68 21.30 -0.42
N ARG A 138 30.34 21.21 -1.59
CA ARG A 138 31.79 20.97 -1.72
C ARG A 138 32.24 19.76 -0.90
N LEU A 139 31.45 18.68 -0.95
CA LEU A 139 31.77 17.44 -0.26
C LEU A 139 32.66 16.58 -1.14
N ASP A 140 33.72 16.05 -0.55
CA ASP A 140 34.59 15.08 -1.21
C ASP A 140 33.88 13.73 -1.26
N ALA A 141 33.42 13.33 -2.43
CA ALA A 141 32.87 12.01 -2.68
C ALA A 141 33.76 11.30 -3.69
N THR A 142 34.47 10.26 -3.24
CA THR A 142 35.26 9.44 -4.16
C THR A 142 34.32 8.61 -5.05
N PRO A 143 34.71 8.34 -6.32
CA PRO A 143 33.91 7.49 -7.21
C PRO A 143 33.57 6.13 -6.60
N LEU A 144 34.48 5.57 -5.79
CA LEU A 144 34.28 4.32 -5.08
C LEU A 144 33.18 4.42 -4.01
N ALA A 145 33.18 5.48 -3.21
CA ALA A 145 32.15 5.71 -2.18
C ALA A 145 30.74 5.86 -2.81
N LEU A 146 30.67 6.54 -3.95
CA LEU A 146 29.45 6.67 -4.74
C LEU A 146 28.99 5.31 -5.30
N GLY A 147 29.91 4.53 -5.87
CA GLY A 147 29.61 3.18 -6.38
C GLY A 147 29.08 2.26 -5.28
N LEU A 148 29.72 2.26 -4.11
CA LEU A 148 29.28 1.48 -2.94
C LEU A 148 27.91 1.95 -2.42
N ALA A 149 27.61 3.25 -2.50
CA ALA A 149 26.30 3.76 -2.09
C ALA A 149 25.18 3.25 -3.00
N VAL A 150 25.41 3.28 -4.31
CA VAL A 150 24.47 2.75 -5.31
C VAL A 150 24.25 1.25 -5.08
N LEU A 151 25.33 0.48 -4.84
CA LEU A 151 25.23 -0.94 -4.51
C LEU A 151 24.46 -1.18 -3.20
N GLY A 152 24.67 -0.36 -2.17
CA GLY A 152 23.92 -0.43 -0.92
C GLY A 152 22.43 -0.17 -1.10
N LEU A 153 22.07 0.83 -1.90
CA LEU A 153 20.67 1.12 -2.26
C LEU A 153 20.03 -0.05 -3.03
N LEU A 154 20.75 -0.63 -3.99
CA LEU A 154 20.30 -1.80 -4.76
C LEU A 154 20.12 -3.04 -3.85
N ALA A 155 21.08 -3.30 -2.96
CA ALA A 155 21.02 -4.45 -2.06
C ALA A 155 19.85 -4.33 -1.07
N GLY A 156 19.64 -3.15 -0.46
CA GLY A 156 18.53 -2.94 0.47
C GLY A 156 17.16 -2.98 -0.22
N THR A 157 17.04 -2.43 -1.43
CA THR A 157 15.80 -2.56 -2.22
C THR A 157 15.51 -4.00 -2.61
N ALA A 158 16.51 -4.75 -3.09
CA ALA A 158 16.37 -6.18 -3.39
C ALA A 158 15.96 -6.99 -2.14
N LEU A 159 16.58 -6.72 -0.98
CA LEU A 159 16.22 -7.32 0.30
C LEU A 159 14.75 -7.06 0.65
N GLY A 160 14.29 -5.81 0.53
CA GLY A 160 12.88 -5.46 0.75
C GLY A 160 11.93 -6.29 -0.13
N GLY A 161 12.31 -6.56 -1.37
CA GLY A 161 11.55 -7.39 -2.31
C GLY A 161 11.49 -8.85 -1.90
N VAL A 162 12.62 -9.41 -1.46
CA VAL A 162 12.65 -10.77 -0.91
C VAL A 162 11.78 -10.86 0.35
N LEU A 163 11.88 -9.88 1.26
CA LEU A 163 11.10 -9.84 2.49
C LEU A 163 9.59 -9.79 2.25
N MET A 164 9.13 -9.22 1.13
CA MET A 164 7.70 -9.21 0.78
C MET A 164 7.11 -10.61 0.55
N SER A 165 7.96 -11.62 0.36
CA SER A 165 7.53 -13.03 0.27
C SER A 165 7.19 -13.62 1.64
N TYR A 166 7.71 -13.01 2.72
CA TYR A 166 7.59 -13.52 4.09
C TYR A 166 6.82 -12.58 5.02
N LEU A 167 6.83 -11.28 4.74
CA LEU A 167 6.21 -10.23 5.54
C LEU A 167 5.21 -9.42 4.70
N PRO A 168 4.19 -8.81 5.34
CA PRO A 168 3.35 -7.83 4.68
C PRO A 168 4.16 -6.68 4.08
N ALA A 169 3.73 -6.18 2.91
CA ALA A 169 4.47 -5.16 2.15
C ALA A 169 4.74 -3.87 2.95
N TYR A 170 3.82 -3.48 3.84
CA TYR A 170 3.97 -2.30 4.71
C TYR A 170 5.07 -2.44 5.77
N LEU A 171 5.56 -3.66 6.05
CA LEU A 171 6.72 -3.91 6.92
C LEU A 171 7.98 -4.20 6.10
N ALA A 172 7.84 -5.03 5.07
CA ALA A 172 8.97 -5.46 4.25
C ALA A 172 9.66 -4.30 3.50
N ALA A 173 8.87 -3.39 2.90
CA ALA A 173 9.44 -2.29 2.12
C ALA A 173 10.20 -1.28 2.99
N PRO A 174 9.64 -0.79 4.13
CA PRO A 174 10.37 0.12 5.02
C PRO A 174 11.66 -0.50 5.59
N LEU A 175 11.67 -1.81 5.89
CA LEU A 175 12.88 -2.49 6.34
C LEU A 175 13.96 -2.50 5.26
N GLY A 176 13.60 -2.83 4.02
CA GLY A 176 14.53 -2.76 2.88
C GLY A 176 15.06 -1.35 2.65
N ALA A 177 14.20 -0.34 2.73
CA ALA A 177 14.59 1.07 2.63
C ALA A 177 15.54 1.51 3.76
N ALA A 178 15.31 1.06 5.00
CA ALA A 178 16.19 1.36 6.13
C ALA A 178 17.59 0.75 5.93
N VAL A 179 17.67 -0.50 5.47
CA VAL A 179 18.96 -1.15 5.15
C VAL A 179 19.66 -0.43 4.00
N ALA A 180 18.93 -0.07 2.94
CA ALA A 180 19.44 0.70 1.82
C ALA A 180 20.06 2.03 2.27
N ALA A 181 19.34 2.78 3.11
CA ALA A 181 19.79 4.05 3.65
C ALA A 181 21.04 3.89 4.53
N LEU A 182 21.06 2.87 5.40
CA LEU A 182 22.17 2.61 6.30
C LEU A 182 23.46 2.28 5.54
N LEU A 183 23.39 1.41 4.52
CA LEU A 183 24.53 1.05 3.69
C LEU A 183 25.07 2.25 2.90
N ALA A 184 24.18 3.05 2.30
CA ALA A 184 24.58 4.22 1.53
C ALA A 184 25.15 5.36 2.40
N LEU A 185 24.60 5.57 3.60
CA LEU A 185 25.18 6.50 4.57
C LEU A 185 26.53 6.03 5.10
N ARG A 186 26.72 4.70 5.24
CA ARG A 186 28.00 4.14 5.68
C ARG A 186 29.10 4.35 4.66
N SER A 187 28.79 4.33 3.36
CA SER A 187 29.77 4.54 2.30
C SER A 187 30.05 6.02 2.01
N LEU A 188 29.01 6.86 1.98
CA LEU A 188 29.13 8.30 1.67
C LEU A 188 29.40 9.20 2.89
N GLY A 189 29.16 8.69 4.09
CA GLY A 189 29.19 9.49 5.31
C GLY A 189 27.89 10.25 5.58
N THR A 190 27.72 10.68 6.82
CA THR A 190 26.48 11.28 7.34
C THR A 190 26.12 12.63 6.70
N ALA A 191 27.08 13.32 6.08
CA ALA A 191 26.83 14.57 5.34
C ALA A 191 25.90 14.39 4.13
N HIS A 192 25.72 13.15 3.66
CA HIS A 192 24.87 12.80 2.52
C HIS A 192 23.50 12.26 2.94
N TRP A 193 23.07 12.49 4.19
CA TRP A 193 21.78 11.97 4.68
C TRP A 193 20.56 12.44 3.88
N PRO A 194 20.44 13.69 3.38
CA PRO A 194 19.25 14.09 2.64
C PRO A 194 19.07 13.33 1.32
N PRO A 195 20.07 13.23 0.42
CA PRO A 195 19.92 12.46 -0.81
C PRO A 195 19.71 10.97 -0.57
N VAL A 196 20.38 10.40 0.45
CA VAL A 196 20.25 8.97 0.76
C VAL A 196 18.86 8.63 1.28
N LEU A 197 18.32 9.41 2.22
CA LEU A 197 16.96 9.16 2.74
C LEU A 197 15.93 9.27 1.62
N LEU A 198 16.03 10.29 0.77
CA LEU A 198 15.13 10.45 -0.35
C LEU A 198 15.21 9.27 -1.33
N ALA A 199 16.42 8.84 -1.70
CA ALA A 199 16.63 7.68 -2.56
C ALA A 199 15.96 6.42 -2.02
N SER A 200 16.10 6.17 -0.72
CA SER A 200 15.53 5.00 -0.05
C SER A 200 14.01 5.10 0.17
N ALA A 201 13.47 6.30 0.38
CA ALA A 201 12.07 6.50 0.77
C ALA A 201 11.14 6.72 -0.44
N LEU A 202 11.65 7.23 -1.56
CA LEU A 202 10.84 7.51 -2.76
C LEU A 202 10.04 6.29 -3.25
N PRO A 203 10.61 5.07 -3.32
CA PRO A 203 9.86 3.89 -3.73
C PRO A 203 8.69 3.57 -2.79
N LEU A 204 8.79 3.91 -1.49
CA LEU A 204 7.73 3.65 -0.52
C LEU A 204 6.41 4.37 -0.85
N ALA A 205 6.45 5.45 -1.65
CA ALA A 205 5.24 6.13 -2.11
C ALA A 205 4.28 5.19 -2.85
N PHE A 206 4.81 4.15 -3.52
CA PHE A 206 4.02 3.18 -4.28
C PHE A 206 3.32 2.12 -3.40
N LEU A 207 3.60 2.07 -2.10
CA LEU A 207 2.76 1.33 -1.15
C LEU A 207 1.36 1.93 -1.06
N PHE A 208 1.22 3.23 -1.31
CA PHE A 208 -0.04 3.95 -1.27
C PHE A 208 -0.62 4.10 -2.68
N THR A 209 -1.19 3.03 -3.22
CA THR A 209 -1.68 2.93 -4.61
C THR A 209 -2.61 4.07 -5.05
N ASN A 210 -3.38 4.69 -4.14
CA ASN A 210 -4.29 5.79 -4.47
C ASN A 210 -3.65 7.19 -4.36
N HIS A 211 -2.48 7.32 -3.75
CA HIS A 211 -1.88 8.63 -3.44
C HIS A 211 -0.41 8.76 -3.85
N ALA A 212 0.17 7.74 -4.49
CA ALA A 212 1.58 7.73 -4.89
C ALA A 212 2.00 8.99 -5.67
N GLY A 213 1.17 9.46 -6.61
CA GLY A 213 1.44 10.69 -7.37
C GLY A 213 1.49 11.96 -6.50
N LEU A 214 0.57 12.09 -5.54
CA LEU A 214 0.54 13.23 -4.62
C LEU A 214 1.74 13.22 -3.66
N ILE A 215 2.11 12.03 -3.18
CA ILE A 215 3.31 11.84 -2.34
C ILE A 215 4.57 12.21 -3.13
N LEU A 216 4.70 11.75 -4.39
CA LEU A 216 5.85 12.08 -5.23
C LEU A 216 5.98 13.59 -5.48
N VAL A 217 4.87 14.26 -5.78
CA VAL A 217 4.85 15.72 -5.95
C VAL A 217 5.23 16.44 -4.65
N GLY A 218 4.65 16.01 -3.52
CA GLY A 218 4.97 16.59 -2.21
C GLY A 218 6.44 16.43 -1.82
N VAL A 219 7.02 15.26 -2.08
CA VAL A 219 8.46 15.03 -1.89
C VAL A 219 9.30 15.90 -2.82
N GLY A 220 8.89 16.05 -4.09
CA GLY A 220 9.55 16.96 -5.04
C GLY A 220 9.55 18.41 -4.57
N VAL A 221 8.43 18.90 -4.02
CA VAL A 221 8.33 20.25 -3.45
C VAL A 221 9.22 20.42 -2.22
N LEU A 222 9.29 19.42 -1.34
CA LEU A 222 10.20 19.43 -0.19
C LEU A 222 11.67 19.45 -0.61
N ILE A 223 12.03 18.70 -1.66
CA ILE A 223 13.38 18.73 -2.24
C ILE A 223 13.70 20.16 -2.72
N LEU A 224 12.81 20.74 -3.53
CA LEU A 224 13.02 22.09 -4.04
C LEU A 224 13.14 23.12 -2.89
N GLY A 225 12.27 23.01 -1.89
CA GLY A 225 12.26 23.87 -0.72
C GLY A 225 13.54 23.77 0.11
N THR A 226 14.03 22.55 0.36
CA THR A 226 15.29 22.33 1.08
C THR A 226 16.51 22.82 0.30
N LEU A 227 16.54 22.64 -1.02
CA LEU A 227 17.55 23.25 -1.89
C LEU A 227 17.52 24.79 -1.75
N ILE A 228 16.36 25.41 -1.88
CA ILE A 228 16.22 26.88 -1.84
C ILE A 228 16.58 27.46 -0.47
N TRP A 229 16.13 26.83 0.61
CA TRP A 229 16.34 27.34 1.98
C TRP A 229 17.79 27.18 2.45
N THR A 230 18.46 26.11 2.02
CA THR A 230 19.83 25.82 2.47
C THR A 230 20.93 26.38 1.56
N ARG A 231 20.56 27.33 0.68
CA ARG A 231 21.50 28.07 -0.17
C ARG A 231 22.61 28.71 0.68
N PRO A 232 23.89 28.36 0.45
CA PRO A 232 25.02 29.06 1.05
C PRO A 232 24.95 30.54 0.64
N GLY A 233 24.70 31.43 1.60
CA GLY A 233 24.58 32.88 1.38
C GLY A 233 23.28 33.54 1.84
N LEU A 234 22.27 32.78 2.28
CA LEU A 234 20.98 33.31 2.76
C LEU A 234 20.80 33.30 4.29
N THR A 235 21.77 32.79 5.05
CA THR A 235 21.80 33.01 6.50
C THR A 235 22.18 34.46 6.77
N PRO A 236 21.29 35.30 7.35
CA PRO A 236 21.71 36.60 7.85
C PRO A 236 22.84 36.37 8.87
N PRO A 237 23.91 37.16 8.82
CA PRO A 237 25.00 37.00 9.78
C PRO A 237 24.43 37.12 11.18
N LEU A 238 24.52 36.03 11.96
CA LEU A 238 24.27 36.08 13.38
C LEU A 238 25.18 37.18 13.93
N ALA A 239 24.54 38.25 14.45
CA ALA A 239 25.22 39.40 14.99
C ALA A 239 26.36 38.93 15.90
N ARG A 240 27.59 39.24 15.47
CA ARG A 240 28.83 38.94 16.16
C ARG A 240 28.66 39.50 17.59
N ARG A 241 28.47 38.63 18.60
CA ARG A 241 28.49 39.06 20.00
C ARG A 241 29.84 39.73 20.24
N ALA A 242 29.82 41.04 20.47
CA ALA A 242 31.01 41.79 20.83
C ALA A 242 31.63 41.18 22.09
N PRO A 243 32.97 41.03 22.16
CA PRO A 243 33.62 40.53 23.36
C PRO A 243 33.40 41.53 24.50
N LEU A 244 32.87 41.03 25.63
CA LEU A 244 32.74 41.78 26.88
C LEU A 244 34.10 42.35 27.27
N ALA A 245 34.20 43.68 27.29
CA ALA A 245 35.36 44.39 27.79
C ALA A 245 35.61 43.99 29.25
N LYS A 246 36.81 43.48 29.54
CA LYS A 246 37.27 43.22 30.90
C LYS A 246 37.32 44.55 31.65
N ARG A 247 36.56 44.66 32.75
CA ARG A 247 36.69 45.79 33.68
C ARG A 247 38.07 45.74 34.36
N PRO A 248 38.77 46.87 34.50
CA PRO A 248 40.01 46.92 35.27
C PRO A 248 39.69 46.81 36.76
N VAL A 249 40.44 45.97 37.46
CA VAL A 249 40.46 45.89 38.92
C VAL A 249 41.43 46.97 39.38
N THR A 250 40.92 48.04 39.97
CA THR A 250 41.72 48.99 40.76
C THR A 250 41.98 48.39 42.13
N THR A 251 43.26 48.36 42.49
CA THR A 251 43.86 48.08 43.80
C THR A 251 43.27 48.91 44.93
#